data_AF-A0A4Q5WW79-F1
#
_entry.id   AF-A0A4Q5WW79-F1
#
_cell.length_a   1.000
_cell.length_b   1.000
_cell.length_c   1.000
_cell.angle_alpha   90.00
_cell.angle_beta   90.00
_cell.angle_gamma   90.00
#
_symmetry.space_group_name_H-M   'P 1'
#
loop_
_entity.id
_entity.type
_entity.pdbx_description
1 polymer ?
#
loop_
_entity_poly.entity_id
_entity_poly.type
_entity_poly.pdbx_seq_one_letter_code
_entity_poly.pdbx_strand_id
1 'polypeptide(L)'
;MTRRLLSGLLLAALFLFVSSCKKNGDDDDTNYFVKVKKNGSWVEYPIVAGELGPDLADPSFTNLGVAAQTANGSERLDLTIQVSGTNLTTGTYVSGNGSYTADLDMTIQDGGSFDHYSISDDPNSSTPSVYTITITRITEDAITGRFTGNYLYDNFAGTSGATLQVTEGEFHVKRIR
;
A
#
# COMPACT_ATOMS: atom_id res chain seq x y z
N MET A 1 1.41 81.66 11.72
CA MET A 1 0.03 81.89 12.19
C MET A 1 -0.71 80.56 12.23
N THR A 2 -1.35 80.25 13.38
CA THR A 2 -2.47 79.29 13.61
C THR A 2 -2.30 77.83 13.13
N ARG A 3 -1.92 76.84 13.95
CA ARG A 3 -2.60 76.12 15.07
C ARG A 3 -3.94 75.41 14.72
N ARG A 4 -4.03 74.15 15.23
CA ARG A 4 -5.21 73.33 15.68
C ARG A 4 -5.54 72.13 14.79
N LEU A 5 -5.32 70.87 15.21
CA LEU A 5 -5.93 70.03 16.29
C LEU A 5 -7.16 69.24 15.80
N LEU A 6 -7.08 67.90 15.85
CA LEU A 6 -8.11 66.89 16.22
C LEU A 6 -7.46 65.51 15.96
N SER A 7 -6.87 64.77 16.91
CA SER A 7 -7.41 64.12 18.11
C SER A 7 -8.69 63.31 17.89
N GLY A 8 -8.50 61.98 17.78
CA GLY A 8 -9.30 61.01 18.52
C GLY A 8 -10.35 60.22 17.74
N LEU A 9 -10.10 58.93 17.52
CA LEU A 9 -11.07 57.89 17.87
C LEU A 9 -10.35 56.56 18.12
N LEU A 10 -10.41 56.13 19.39
CA LEU A 10 -10.57 54.75 19.91
C LEU A 10 -10.12 53.60 18.99
N LEU A 11 -9.18 52.72 19.36
CA LEU A 11 -9.13 51.88 20.57
C LEU A 11 -10.47 51.18 20.89
N ALA A 12 -10.84 50.14 20.14
CA ALA A 12 -11.62 48.98 20.62
C ALA A 12 -11.91 47.96 19.49
N ALA A 13 -11.11 46.90 19.43
CA ALA A 13 -11.45 45.53 18.98
C ALA A 13 -10.13 44.78 18.74
N LEU A 14 -9.34 44.35 19.74
CA LEU A 14 -9.67 43.36 20.77
C LEU A 14 -10.65 42.28 20.30
N PHE A 15 -10.18 41.03 20.33
CA PHE A 15 -10.90 39.78 20.03
C PHE A 15 -10.93 39.30 18.58
N LEU A 16 -9.76 39.17 17.96
CA LEU A 16 -9.53 38.00 17.10
C LEU A 16 -8.60 37.04 17.84
N PHE A 17 -9.13 36.49 18.95
CA PHE A 17 -8.77 35.14 19.34
C PHE A 17 -9.26 34.25 18.20
N VAL A 18 -8.42 34.09 17.18
CA VAL A 18 -8.43 32.87 16.39
C VAL A 18 -8.10 31.77 17.37
N SER A 19 -9.15 31.25 18.03
CA SER A 19 -9.24 29.85 18.38
C SER A 19 -8.97 29.08 17.09
N SER A 20 -7.68 28.89 16.80
CA SER A 20 -7.24 27.68 16.15
C SER A 20 -7.57 26.58 17.15
N CYS A 21 -8.85 26.18 17.14
CA CYS A 21 -9.22 24.84 17.46
C CYS A 21 -8.38 24.00 16.51
N LYS A 22 -7.19 23.60 16.96
CA LYS A 22 -6.58 22.37 16.51
C LYS A 22 -7.69 21.36 16.78
N LYS A 23 -8.38 20.97 15.72
CA LYS A 23 -9.26 19.82 15.76
C LYS A 23 -8.34 18.73 16.28
N ASN A 24 -8.53 18.34 17.53
CA ASN A 24 -8.14 17.01 17.97
C ASN A 24 -9.02 16.11 17.10
N GLY A 25 -8.59 15.91 15.85
CA GLY A 25 -8.88 14.66 15.20
C GLY A 25 -8.28 13.65 16.15
N ASP A 26 -9.08 12.68 16.53
CA ASP A 26 -8.52 11.41 16.95
C ASP A 26 -7.58 11.00 15.82
N ASP A 27 -6.31 11.42 15.94
CA ASP A 27 -5.19 10.92 15.18
C ASP A 27 -5.13 9.46 15.63
N ASP A 28 -5.90 8.63 14.94
CA ASP A 28 -5.63 7.22 14.79
C ASP A 28 -4.28 7.16 14.04
N ASP A 29 -3.20 7.56 14.74
CA ASP A 29 -1.83 7.82 14.28
C ASP A 29 -1.10 6.50 13.96
N THR A 30 -1.88 5.49 13.59
CA THR A 30 -1.39 4.32 12.91
C THR A 30 -1.17 4.73 11.47
N ASN A 31 0.03 5.24 11.19
CA ASN A 31 0.51 5.50 9.83
C ASN A 31 0.54 4.16 9.09
N TYR A 32 -0.57 3.78 8.47
CA TYR A 32 -0.67 2.60 7.62
C TYR A 32 0.01 2.90 6.28
N PHE A 33 0.85 1.98 5.82
CA PHE A 33 1.60 2.15 4.59
C PHE A 33 1.91 0.81 3.94
N VAL A 34 2.21 0.88 2.65
CA VAL A 34 3.05 -0.08 1.95
C VAL A 34 4.18 0.71 1.31
N LYS A 35 5.42 0.25 1.44
CA LYS A 35 6.55 0.81 0.70
C LYS A 35 7.26 -0.29 -0.06
N VAL A 36 7.71 0.04 -1.27
CA VAL A 36 8.27 -0.92 -2.20
C VAL A 36 9.53 -0.34 -2.83
N LYS A 37 10.57 -1.14 -2.94
CA LYS A 37 11.79 -0.79 -3.66
C LYS A 37 11.65 -1.22 -5.12
N LYS A 38 11.21 -0.28 -5.95
CA LYS A 38 10.95 -0.44 -7.38
C LYS A 38 12.07 0.21 -8.19
N ASN A 39 12.69 -0.54 -9.10
CA ASN A 39 13.83 -0.08 -9.90
C ASN A 39 14.93 0.60 -9.03
N GLY A 40 15.19 0.01 -7.86
CA GLY A 40 16.20 0.49 -6.90
C GLY A 40 15.78 1.66 -6.00
N SER A 41 14.61 2.27 -6.23
CA SER A 41 14.11 3.42 -5.45
C SER A 41 12.89 3.04 -4.61
N TRP A 42 12.79 3.59 -3.40
CA TRP A 42 11.62 3.40 -2.55
C TRP A 42 10.45 4.27 -3.02
N VAL A 43 9.28 3.64 -3.16
CA VAL A 43 7.99 4.28 -3.42
C VAL A 43 7.04 3.90 -2.28
N GLU A 44 6.32 4.88 -1.75
CA GLU A 44 5.35 4.69 -0.68
C GLU A 44 3.92 4.82 -1.23
N TYR A 45 3.05 3.91 -0.77
CA TYR A 45 1.64 3.82 -1.10
C TYR A 45 0.84 4.19 0.16
N PRO A 46 0.24 5.40 0.21
CA PRO A 46 -0.44 5.89 1.41
C PRO A 46 -1.90 5.41 1.54
N ILE A 47 -2.51 4.92 0.46
CA ILE A 47 -3.87 4.40 0.48
C ILE A 47 -3.77 2.88 0.56
N VAL A 48 -4.06 2.31 1.73
CA VAL A 48 -3.83 0.88 1.98
C VAL A 48 -4.97 0.22 2.74
N ALA A 49 -5.19 -1.06 2.47
CA ALA A 49 -6.13 -1.91 3.20
C ALA A 49 -5.64 -3.35 3.23
N GLY A 50 -5.86 -4.03 4.36
CA GLY A 50 -5.62 -5.46 4.51
C GLY A 50 -6.90 -6.20 4.89
N GLU A 51 -7.22 -7.29 4.19
CA GLU A 51 -8.32 -8.18 4.52
C GLU A 51 -7.76 -9.53 4.94
N LEU A 52 -8.26 -10.09 6.05
CA LEU A 52 -7.91 -11.44 6.48
C LEU A 52 -9.16 -12.22 6.88
N GLY A 53 -9.39 -13.35 6.22
CA GLY A 53 -10.37 -14.35 6.68
C GLY A 53 -10.80 -15.32 5.59
N PRO A 54 -11.93 -16.02 5.77
CA PRO A 54 -12.41 -17.00 4.80
C PRO A 54 -12.56 -16.41 3.39
N ASP A 55 -12.12 -17.15 2.37
CA ASP A 55 -12.41 -16.81 0.98
C ASP A 55 -13.94 -16.74 0.77
N LEU A 56 -14.39 -15.72 0.04
CA LEU A 56 -15.82 -15.43 -0.15
C LEU A 56 -16.51 -16.40 -1.12
N ALA A 57 -15.75 -17.00 -2.04
CA ALA A 57 -16.24 -17.97 -3.00
C ALA A 57 -16.10 -19.40 -2.48
N ASP A 58 -15.04 -19.70 -1.72
CA ASP A 58 -14.78 -21.00 -1.12
C ASP A 58 -14.29 -20.89 0.34
N PRO A 59 -15.18 -21.00 1.34
CA PRO A 59 -14.82 -20.84 2.74
C PRO A 59 -13.91 -21.96 3.29
N SER A 60 -13.56 -22.97 2.48
CA SER A 60 -12.51 -23.93 2.84
C SER A 60 -11.10 -23.35 2.75
N PHE A 61 -10.95 -22.13 2.21
CA PHE A 61 -9.69 -21.38 2.18
C PHE A 61 -9.76 -20.13 3.06
N THR A 62 -8.59 -19.69 3.52
CA THR A 62 -8.39 -18.39 4.18
C THR A 62 -7.48 -17.53 3.33
N ASN A 63 -7.91 -16.30 3.05
CA ASN A 63 -7.17 -15.31 2.29
C ASN A 63 -6.65 -14.21 3.20
N LEU A 64 -5.40 -13.82 2.96
CA LEU A 64 -4.89 -12.49 3.24
C LEU A 64 -4.81 -11.74 1.92
N GLY A 65 -5.49 -10.60 1.81
CA GLY A 65 -5.29 -9.62 0.75
C GLY A 65 -4.70 -8.34 1.32
N VAL A 66 -3.71 -7.76 0.64
CA VAL A 66 -3.21 -6.42 0.91
C VAL A 66 -3.31 -5.61 -0.39
N ALA A 67 -4.09 -4.54 -0.37
CA ALA A 67 -4.21 -3.62 -1.48
C ALA A 67 -3.55 -2.28 -1.10
N ALA A 68 -2.78 -1.71 -2.02
CA ALA A 68 -2.09 -0.45 -1.82
C ALA A 68 -2.12 0.39 -3.09
N GLN A 69 -2.28 1.71 -2.95
CA GLN A 69 -2.39 2.62 -4.08
C GLN A 69 -1.61 3.92 -3.83
N THR A 70 -1.00 4.48 -4.88
CA THR A 70 -0.41 5.82 -4.82
C THR A 70 -1.51 6.88 -4.63
N ALA A 71 -1.15 8.04 -4.07
CA ALA A 71 -2.12 9.10 -3.75
C ALA A 71 -2.90 9.62 -4.97
N ASN A 72 -2.29 9.58 -6.15
CA ASN A 72 -2.91 9.98 -7.42
C ASN A 72 -3.62 8.82 -8.14
N GLY A 73 -3.58 7.61 -7.58
CA GLY A 73 -4.20 6.43 -8.15
C GLY A 73 -3.48 5.80 -9.35
N SER A 74 -2.33 6.35 -9.76
CA SER A 74 -1.62 5.89 -10.97
C SER A 74 -0.98 4.52 -10.81
N GLU A 75 -0.74 4.05 -9.59
CA GLU A 75 -0.21 2.73 -9.34
C GLU A 75 -0.99 2.02 -8.25
N ARG A 76 -1.17 0.72 -8.43
CA ARG A 76 -1.78 -0.19 -7.46
C ARG A 76 -0.88 -1.40 -7.27
N LEU A 77 -0.73 -1.83 -6.03
CA LEU A 77 -0.11 -3.10 -5.66
C LEU A 77 -1.15 -3.95 -4.95
N ASP A 78 -1.20 -5.23 -5.30
CA ASP A 78 -1.99 -6.23 -4.63
C ASP A 78 -1.08 -7.38 -4.19
N LEU A 79 -1.20 -7.81 -2.94
CA LEU A 79 -0.49 -8.97 -2.40
C LEU A 79 -1.54 -9.95 -1.87
N THR A 80 -1.43 -11.22 -2.24
CA THR A 80 -2.37 -12.25 -1.82
C THR A 80 -1.63 -13.44 -1.21
N ILE A 81 -2.10 -13.94 -0.07
CA ILE A 81 -1.75 -15.25 0.45
C ILE A 81 -3.04 -16.03 0.67
N GLN A 82 -3.14 -17.23 0.10
CA GLN A 82 -4.27 -18.12 0.30
C GLN A 82 -3.79 -19.47 0.84
N VAL A 83 -4.36 -19.91 1.96
CA VAL A 83 -4.06 -21.21 2.57
C VAL A 83 -5.33 -22.04 2.66
N SER A 84 -5.20 -23.38 2.59
CA SER A 84 -6.32 -24.27 2.90
C SER A 84 -6.60 -24.28 4.42
N GLY A 85 -7.88 -24.34 4.78
CA GLY A 85 -8.37 -24.29 6.15
C GLY A 85 -8.60 -22.87 6.66
N THR A 86 -8.77 -22.74 7.98
CA THR A 86 -9.25 -21.49 8.62
C THR A 86 -8.14 -20.60 9.16
N ASN A 87 -6.88 -21.06 9.15
CA ASN A 87 -5.82 -20.44 9.95
C ASN A 87 -4.63 -20.04 9.08
N LEU A 88 -4.66 -18.81 8.58
CA LEU A 88 -3.46 -18.11 8.12
C LEU A 88 -2.78 -17.48 9.33
N THR A 89 -1.48 -17.77 9.51
CA THR A 89 -0.70 -17.36 10.68
C THR A 89 0.46 -16.45 10.28
N THR A 90 1.16 -15.88 11.25
CA THR A 90 2.45 -15.25 10.99
C THR A 90 3.45 -16.29 10.48
N GLY A 91 4.30 -15.92 9.54
CA GLY A 91 5.24 -16.85 8.92
C GLY A 91 5.76 -16.36 7.59
N THR A 92 6.48 -17.23 6.90
CA THR A 92 7.08 -16.97 5.58
C THR A 92 6.39 -17.82 4.52
N TYR A 93 5.99 -17.17 3.44
CA TYR A 93 5.26 -17.71 2.31
C TYR A 93 6.06 -17.41 1.04
N VAL A 94 6.37 -18.45 0.26
CA VAL A 94 7.16 -18.33 -0.98
C VAL A 94 6.25 -18.59 -2.17
N SER A 95 6.30 -17.73 -3.19
CA SER A 95 5.53 -17.93 -4.42
C SER A 95 5.90 -19.24 -5.11
N GLY A 96 4.95 -19.85 -5.81
CA GLY A 96 5.13 -21.17 -6.43
C GLY A 96 5.14 -22.36 -5.46
N ASN A 97 4.80 -22.16 -4.18
CA ASN A 97 4.61 -23.28 -3.24
C ASN A 97 3.34 -24.08 -3.60
N GLY A 98 3.40 -25.42 -3.50
CA GLY A 98 2.25 -26.27 -3.80
C GLY A 98 1.20 -26.40 -2.68
N SER A 99 1.46 -25.87 -1.48
CA SER A 99 0.56 -25.98 -0.31
C SER A 99 -0.26 -24.72 -0.04
N TYR A 100 0.09 -23.59 -0.66
CA TYR A 100 -0.57 -22.30 -0.51
C TYR A 100 -0.26 -21.42 -1.72
N THR A 101 -1.11 -20.44 -1.97
CA THR A 101 -0.82 -19.38 -2.95
C THR A 101 -0.16 -18.21 -2.23
N ALA A 102 0.87 -17.64 -2.85
CA ALA A 102 1.51 -16.40 -2.42
C ALA A 102 1.83 -15.60 -3.68
N ASP A 103 1.19 -14.46 -3.85
CA ASP A 103 1.22 -13.66 -5.08
C ASP A 103 1.45 -12.17 -4.80
N LEU A 104 1.97 -11.48 -5.80
CA LEU A 104 2.23 -10.05 -5.81
C LEU A 104 2.01 -9.49 -7.21
N ASP A 105 1.06 -8.58 -7.33
CA ASP A 105 0.72 -7.90 -8.57
C ASP A 105 0.96 -6.40 -8.44
N MET A 106 1.32 -5.78 -9.56
CA MET A 106 1.38 -4.33 -9.67
C MET A 106 0.72 -3.87 -10.97
N THR A 107 -0.16 -2.89 -10.87
CA THR A 107 -0.79 -2.22 -12.00
C THR A 107 -0.29 -0.79 -12.06
N ILE A 108 0.14 -0.35 -13.25
CA ILE A 108 0.62 1.01 -13.49
C ILE A 108 -0.20 1.63 -14.61
N GLN A 109 -0.73 2.82 -14.36
CA GLN A 109 -1.45 3.63 -15.32
C GLN A 109 -0.65 4.89 -15.62
N ASP A 110 -0.17 5.02 -16.86
CA ASP A 110 0.56 6.20 -17.33
C ASP A 110 0.04 6.65 -18.70
N GLY A 111 -0.42 7.90 -18.79
CA GLY A 111 -0.79 8.53 -20.06
C GLY A 111 -1.84 7.80 -20.90
N GLY A 112 -2.65 6.91 -20.31
CA GLY A 112 -3.63 6.09 -21.02
C GLY A 112 -3.15 4.66 -21.33
N SER A 113 -1.89 4.32 -21.04
CA SER A 113 -1.44 2.93 -20.95
C SER A 113 -1.91 2.29 -19.65
N PHE A 114 -2.08 0.97 -19.69
CA PHE A 114 -2.37 0.13 -18.54
C PHE A 114 -1.42 -1.05 -18.60
N ASP A 115 -0.47 -1.08 -17.68
CA ASP A 115 0.50 -2.16 -17.56
C ASP A 115 0.16 -2.98 -16.32
N HIS A 116 0.19 -4.31 -16.45
CA HIS A 116 -0.08 -5.23 -15.35
C HIS A 116 1.08 -6.21 -15.22
N TYR A 117 1.78 -6.13 -14.10
CA TYR A 117 2.94 -6.95 -13.78
C TYR A 117 2.57 -7.93 -12.68
N SER A 118 2.85 -9.22 -12.89
CA SER A 118 2.56 -10.29 -11.93
C SER A 118 3.80 -11.16 -11.69
N ILE A 119 3.72 -12.10 -10.75
CA ILE A 119 4.74 -13.14 -10.59
C ILE A 119 4.65 -14.09 -11.80
N SER A 120 5.48 -13.81 -12.80
CA SER A 120 5.57 -14.61 -14.01
C SER A 120 7.01 -14.60 -14.55
N ASP A 121 7.46 -15.71 -15.10
CA ASP A 121 8.80 -15.83 -15.66
C ASP A 121 8.90 -15.05 -16.98
N ASP A 122 9.93 -14.21 -17.11
CA ASP A 122 10.29 -13.63 -18.40
C ASP A 122 10.81 -14.76 -19.31
N PRO A 123 10.19 -15.02 -20.47
CA PRO A 123 10.61 -16.10 -21.38
C PRO A 123 12.04 -15.93 -21.92
N ASN A 124 12.64 -14.75 -21.80
CA ASN A 124 14.00 -14.45 -22.21
C ASN A 124 15.01 -14.49 -21.04
N SER A 125 14.55 -14.75 -19.82
CA SER A 125 15.38 -14.83 -18.61
C SER A 125 15.50 -16.28 -18.12
N SER A 126 16.67 -16.64 -17.60
CA SER A 126 16.88 -17.90 -16.89
C SER A 126 16.60 -17.80 -15.39
N THR A 127 16.33 -16.60 -14.88
CA THR A 127 16.03 -16.35 -13.47
C THR A 127 14.52 -16.34 -13.27
N PRO A 128 13.94 -17.25 -12.49
CA PRO A 128 12.50 -17.29 -12.27
C PRO A 128 12.03 -16.09 -11.43
N SER A 129 10.78 -15.67 -11.62
CA SER A 129 10.13 -14.65 -10.79
C SER A 129 9.67 -15.30 -9.48
N VAL A 130 10.29 -14.92 -8.36
CA VAL A 130 10.03 -15.54 -7.05
C VAL A 130 10.00 -14.49 -5.96
N TYR A 131 8.98 -14.57 -5.12
CA TYR A 131 8.81 -13.70 -3.96
C TYR A 131 8.71 -14.50 -2.68
N THR A 132 9.29 -13.94 -1.62
CA THR A 132 9.16 -14.42 -0.25
C THR A 132 8.46 -13.35 0.57
N ILE A 133 7.24 -13.63 1.01
CA ILE A 133 6.42 -12.76 1.85
C ILE A 133 6.51 -13.25 3.29
N THR A 134 6.82 -12.36 4.22
CA THR A 134 6.89 -12.66 5.65
C THR A 134 5.89 -11.81 6.41
N ILE A 135 4.89 -12.45 7.02
CA ILE A 135 3.94 -11.82 7.93
C ILE A 135 4.54 -11.88 9.33
N THR A 136 4.85 -10.72 9.91
CA THR A 136 5.49 -10.64 11.24
C THR A 136 4.49 -10.44 12.36
N ARG A 137 3.33 -9.85 12.08
CA ARG A 137 2.30 -9.59 13.08
C ARG A 137 0.91 -9.53 12.46
N ILE A 138 -0.03 -10.21 13.09
CA ILE A 138 -1.48 -10.12 12.83
C ILE A 138 -2.14 -9.73 14.14
N THR A 139 -2.93 -8.66 14.14
CA THR A 139 -3.73 -8.20 15.28
C THR A 139 -5.19 -8.05 14.85
N GLU A 140 -6.04 -7.56 15.76
CA GLU A 140 -7.40 -7.16 15.42
C GLU A 140 -7.41 -5.94 14.48
N ASP A 141 -6.47 -5.00 14.66
CA ASP A 141 -6.47 -3.72 13.93
C ASP A 141 -5.55 -3.68 12.71
N ALA A 142 -4.50 -4.49 12.69
CA ALA A 142 -3.44 -4.36 11.70
C ALA A 142 -2.74 -5.66 11.34
N ILE A 143 -2.20 -5.69 10.12
CA ILE A 143 -1.35 -6.74 9.59
C ILE A 143 -0.01 -6.10 9.20
N THR A 144 1.08 -6.69 9.65
CA THR A 144 2.44 -6.19 9.41
C THR A 144 3.32 -7.28 8.81
N GLY A 145 4.16 -6.90 7.86
CA GLY A 145 5.10 -7.81 7.25
C GLY A 145 6.03 -7.13 6.26
N ARG A 146 6.73 -7.96 5.50
CA ARG A 146 7.69 -7.56 4.47
C ARG A 146 7.73 -8.59 3.36
N PHE A 147 8.25 -8.22 2.21
CA PHE A 147 8.57 -9.17 1.15
C PHE A 147 9.92 -8.87 0.51
N THR A 148 10.49 -9.89 -0.10
CA THR A 148 11.67 -9.78 -0.97
C THR A 148 11.44 -10.58 -2.23
N GLY A 149 11.96 -10.10 -3.35
CA GLY A 149 11.89 -10.78 -4.64
C GLY A 149 12.91 -10.22 -5.62
N ASN A 150 12.59 -10.29 -6.90
CA ASN A 150 13.45 -9.83 -7.97
C ASN A 150 12.71 -8.92 -8.96
N TYR A 151 11.77 -9.48 -9.72
CA TYR A 151 11.04 -8.75 -10.75
C TYR A 151 9.62 -9.27 -10.88
N LEU A 152 8.71 -8.41 -11.33
CA LEU A 152 7.40 -8.78 -11.86
C LEU A 152 7.46 -8.69 -13.39
N TYR A 153 6.65 -9.48 -14.08
CA TYR A 153 6.64 -9.53 -15.54
C TYR A 153 5.25 -9.20 -16.08
N ASP A 154 5.20 -8.36 -17.11
CA ASP A 154 3.98 -8.07 -17.84
C ASP A 154 3.73 -9.17 -18.88
N ASN A 155 2.85 -10.10 -18.50
CA ASN A 155 2.39 -11.20 -19.34
C ASN A 155 1.02 -10.92 -19.99
N PHE A 156 0.53 -9.67 -19.94
CA PHE A 156 -0.78 -9.34 -20.47
C PHE A 156 -0.76 -9.37 -22.01
N ALA A 157 -1.82 -9.93 -22.61
CA ALA A 157 -1.86 -10.10 -24.06
C ALA A 157 -1.82 -8.74 -24.78
N GLY A 158 -0.82 -8.56 -25.65
CA GLY A 158 -0.65 -7.34 -26.44
C GLY A 158 0.28 -6.29 -25.83
N THR A 159 0.93 -6.58 -24.71
CA THR A 159 1.98 -5.73 -24.13
C THR A 159 3.37 -6.11 -24.63
N SER A 160 4.37 -5.30 -24.28
CA SER A 160 5.75 -5.43 -24.77
C SER A 160 6.55 -6.56 -24.11
N GLY A 161 6.00 -7.25 -23.10
CA GLY A 161 6.74 -8.25 -22.32
C GLY A 161 7.85 -7.61 -21.50
N ALA A 162 7.49 -6.62 -20.66
CA ALA A 162 8.44 -5.87 -19.85
C ALA A 162 8.62 -6.47 -18.45
N THR A 163 9.81 -6.32 -17.88
CA THR A 163 10.08 -6.62 -16.47
C THR A 163 10.08 -5.35 -15.63
N LEU A 164 9.59 -5.46 -14.41
CA LEU A 164 9.61 -4.42 -13.40
C LEU A 164 10.38 -4.91 -12.18
N GLN A 165 11.52 -4.29 -11.85
CA GLN A 165 12.31 -4.71 -10.70
C GLN A 165 11.60 -4.31 -9.42
N VAL A 166 11.24 -5.31 -8.60
CA VAL A 166 10.58 -5.13 -7.31
C VAL A 166 11.27 -6.05 -6.32
N THR A 167 12.23 -5.51 -5.58
CA THR A 167 13.18 -6.36 -4.84
C THR A 167 12.86 -6.49 -3.37
N GLU A 168 12.24 -5.47 -2.78
CA GLU A 168 11.97 -5.37 -1.35
C GLU A 168 10.64 -4.63 -1.14
N GLY A 169 9.93 -4.98 -0.07
CA GLY A 169 8.80 -4.20 0.39
C GLY A 169 8.48 -4.43 1.86
N GLU A 170 7.81 -3.46 2.47
CA GLU A 170 7.32 -3.53 3.85
C GLU A 170 5.88 -3.03 3.86
N PHE A 171 5.05 -3.66 4.69
CA PHE A 171 3.65 -3.28 4.83
C PHE A 171 3.24 -3.24 6.30
N HIS A 172 2.47 -2.22 6.63
CA HIS A 172 1.72 -2.09 7.87
C HIS A 172 0.34 -1.57 7.49
N VAL A 173 -0.64 -2.46 7.40
CA VAL A 173 -1.96 -2.14 6.84
C VAL A 173 -3.07 -2.35 7.84
N LYS A 174 -4.10 -1.51 7.73
CA LYS A 174 -5.31 -1.64 8.54
C LYS A 174 -6.03 -2.92 8.17
N ARG A 175 -6.38 -3.70 9.17
CA ARG A 175 -7.21 -4.89 9.02
C ARG A 175 -8.67 -4.45 8.98
N ILE A 176 -9.32 -4.64 7.84
CA ILE A 176 -10.71 -4.21 7.64
C ILE A 176 -11.74 -5.32 7.92
N ARG A 177 -11.27 -6.55 8.18
CA ARG A 177 -12.10 -7.73 8.44
C ARG A 177 -11.41 -8.72 9.38
#